data_AF-A0A1G3VR26-F1
#
_entry.id   AF-A0A1G3VR26-F1
#
_cell.length_a   1.000
_cell.length_b   1.000
_cell.length_c   1.000
_cell.angle_alpha   90.00
_cell.angle_beta   90.00
_cell.angle_gamma   90.00
#
_symmetry.space_group_name_H-M   'P 1'
#
loop_
_entity.id
_entity.type
_entity.pdbx_description
1 polymer ?
#
loop_
_entity_poly.entity_id
_entity_poly.type
_entity_poly.pdbx_seq_one_letter_code
_entity_poly.pdbx_strand_id
1 'polypeptide(L)'
;DAGQDLFGENYLQEARDKIAVLGKQVNWHLVGSLQSNKARGAVELFDLIHAVDRLKLAQALDAAAARQGKVQDVLIQVNQAGEATKSGVEPAAAPALLKEVARLPHLRVLGLMTMPPWFP
;
A
#
# COMPACT_ATOMS: atom_id res chain seq x y z
N ASP A 1 9.73 13.50 -19.52
CA ASP A 1 10.52 13.40 -20.77
C ASP A 1 10.40 12.06 -21.51
N ALA A 2 10.41 10.90 -20.83
CA ALA A 2 10.23 9.60 -21.49
C ALA A 2 8.80 8.98 -21.36
N GLY A 3 7.81 9.76 -20.92
CA GLY A 3 6.44 9.30 -20.71
C GLY A 3 6.18 8.53 -19.40
N GLN A 4 7.20 8.35 -18.55
CA GLN A 4 7.02 7.72 -17.24
C GLN A 4 6.26 8.65 -16.28
N ASP A 5 5.12 8.19 -15.80
CA ASP A 5 4.22 8.93 -14.91
C ASP A 5 3.83 8.13 -13.65
N LEU A 6 4.38 6.93 -13.46
CA LEU A 6 4.13 6.07 -12.30
C LEU A 6 5.45 5.74 -11.60
N PHE A 7 5.55 6.04 -10.31
CA PHE A 7 6.77 5.83 -9.53
C PHE A 7 6.47 5.03 -8.27
N GLY A 8 7.24 3.96 -8.07
CA GLY A 8 7.16 3.12 -6.88
C GLY A 8 8.26 3.46 -5.89
N GLU A 9 7.90 3.72 -4.63
CA GLU A 9 8.85 3.97 -3.54
C GLU A 9 8.65 2.98 -2.40
N ASN A 10 9.74 2.66 -1.70
CA ASN A 10 9.70 1.76 -0.54
C ASN A 10 9.54 2.50 0.79
N TYR A 11 10.08 3.71 0.89
CA TYR A 11 10.19 4.44 2.14
C TYR A 11 9.54 5.82 2.04
N LEU A 12 8.74 6.18 3.05
CA LEU A 12 8.03 7.47 3.08
C LEU A 12 8.97 8.68 3.01
N GLN A 13 10.16 8.59 3.63
CA GLN A 13 11.11 9.71 3.64
C GLN A 13 11.63 9.98 2.23
N GLU A 14 12.11 8.95 1.54
CA GLU A 14 12.58 9.06 0.15
C GLU A 14 11.46 9.54 -0.78
N ALA A 15 10.25 9.01 -0.62
CA ALA A 15 9.09 9.45 -1.40
C ALA A 15 8.78 10.93 -1.16
N ARG A 16 8.80 11.39 0.09
CA ARG A 16 8.56 12.80 0.43
C ARG A 16 9.55 13.72 -0.27
N ASP A 17 10.83 13.37 -0.24
CA ASP A 17 11.90 14.17 -0.83
C ASP A 17 11.76 14.22 -2.37
N LYS A 18 11.43 13.10 -3.00
CA LYS A 18 11.20 13.02 -4.45
C LYS A 18 9.90 13.70 -4.90
N ILE A 19 8.81 13.57 -4.14
CA ILE A 19 7.53 14.25 -4.38
C ILE A 19 7.71 15.77 -4.26
N ALA A 20 8.56 16.26 -3.35
CA ALA A 20 8.84 17.69 -3.25
C ALA A 20 9.51 18.25 -4.52
N VAL A 21 10.29 17.44 -5.24
CA VAL A 21 10.98 17.82 -6.48
C VAL A 21 10.07 17.65 -7.70
N LEU A 22 9.39 16.51 -7.82
CA LEU A 22 8.63 16.12 -9.01
C LEU A 22 7.14 16.52 -8.94
N GLY A 23 6.64 16.81 -7.75
CA GLY A 23 5.24 17.12 -7.50
C GLY A 23 4.31 15.90 -7.60
N LYS A 24 3.00 16.20 -7.54
CA LYS A 24 1.90 15.22 -7.64
C LYS A 24 1.32 15.10 -9.06
N GLN A 25 2.07 15.53 -10.08
CA GLN A 25 1.66 15.37 -11.48
C GLN A 25 1.89 13.94 -12.01
N VAL A 26 2.53 13.10 -11.19
CA VAL A 26 2.81 11.69 -11.45
C VAL A 26 2.16 10.86 -10.33
N ASN A 27 1.85 9.61 -10.63
CA ASN A 27 1.24 8.65 -9.72
C ASN A 27 2.30 8.00 -8.82
N TRP A 28 2.14 8.17 -7.52
CA TRP A 28 3.06 7.65 -6.51
C TRP A 28 2.51 6.40 -5.87
N HIS A 29 3.25 5.30 -5.96
CA HIS A 29 2.89 4.00 -5.41
C HIS A 29 3.82 3.64 -4.25
N LEU A 30 3.25 3.26 -3.10
CA LEU A 30 4.03 2.64 -2.03
C LEU A 30 4.12 1.13 -2.30
N VAL A 31 5.32 0.64 -2.58
CA VAL A 31 5.59 -0.78 -2.84
C VAL A 31 6.36 -1.47 -1.69
N GLY A 32 6.87 -0.68 -0.74
CA GLY A 32 7.54 -1.18 0.47
C GLY A 32 6.57 -1.47 1.62
N SER A 33 7.08 -2.14 2.66
CA SER A 33 6.28 -2.47 3.85
C SER A 33 5.84 -1.23 4.62
N LEU A 34 4.64 -1.29 5.21
CA LEU A 34 4.06 -0.15 5.92
C LEU A 34 3.72 -0.49 7.38
N GLN A 35 4.27 0.31 8.29
CA GLN A 35 3.90 0.29 9.70
C GLN A 35 2.61 1.11 9.91
N SER A 36 1.69 0.62 10.75
CA SER A 36 0.38 1.27 10.94
C SER A 36 0.47 2.70 11.47
N ASN A 37 1.51 3.05 12.24
CA ASN A 37 1.75 4.42 12.73
C ASN A 37 2.17 5.40 11.61
N LYS A 38 2.63 4.89 10.46
CA LYS A 38 3.00 5.67 9.28
C LYS A 38 1.85 5.80 8.27
N ALA A 39 0.68 5.23 8.55
CA ALA A 39 -0.48 5.26 7.66
C ALA A 39 -0.88 6.68 7.23
N ARG A 40 -0.83 7.66 8.15
CA ARG A 40 -1.11 9.07 7.83
C ARG A 40 -0.21 9.59 6.73
N GLY A 41 1.12 9.47 6.90
CA GLY A 41 2.07 9.95 5.91
C GLY A 41 1.96 9.19 4.58
N ALA A 42 1.66 7.89 4.63
CA ALA A 42 1.43 7.13 3.40
C ALA A 42 0.21 7.65 2.61
N VAL A 43 -0.91 7.89 3.29
CA VAL A 43 -2.12 8.45 2.68
C VAL A 43 -1.89 9.89 2.17
N GLU A 44 -1.04 10.70 2.81
CA GLU A 44 -0.72 12.05 2.32
C GLU A 44 0.11 12.02 1.02
N LEU A 45 0.95 11.00 0.84
CA LEU A 45 1.98 10.94 -0.19
C LEU A 45 1.62 10.08 -1.40
N PHE A 46 0.88 8.99 -1.22
CA PHE A 46 0.71 7.96 -2.25
C PHE A 46 -0.72 7.87 -2.79
N ASP A 47 -0.81 7.62 -4.09
CA ASP A 47 -2.04 7.37 -4.82
C ASP A 47 -2.49 5.91 -4.65
N LEU A 48 -1.54 4.95 -4.69
CA LEU A 48 -1.79 3.53 -4.46
C LEU A 48 -0.84 2.92 -3.42
N ILE A 49 -1.38 2.19 -2.45
CA ILE A 49 -0.58 1.48 -1.43
C ILE A 49 -0.66 -0.03 -1.65
N HIS A 50 0.48 -0.67 -1.93
CA HIS A 50 0.53 -2.08 -2.31
C HIS A 50 0.66 -3.02 -1.10
N ALA A 51 0.81 -2.47 0.10
CA ALA A 51 1.38 -3.17 1.26
C ALA A 51 0.34 -3.63 2.31
N VAL A 52 -0.96 -3.72 1.97
CA VAL A 52 -1.97 -4.09 2.95
C VAL A 52 -1.92 -5.60 3.22
N ASP A 53 -1.37 -5.99 4.37
CA ASP A 53 -1.17 -7.39 4.75
C ASP A 53 -1.97 -7.82 6.01
N ARG A 54 -2.60 -6.87 6.71
CA ARG A 54 -3.35 -7.12 7.95
C ARG A 54 -4.41 -6.08 8.21
N LEU A 55 -5.47 -6.49 8.91
CA LEU A 55 -6.63 -5.61 9.21
C LEU A 55 -6.23 -4.35 9.98
N LYS A 56 -5.30 -4.46 10.93
CA LYS A 56 -4.79 -3.30 11.70
C LYS A 56 -4.18 -2.21 10.81
N LEU A 57 -3.49 -2.59 9.74
CA LEU A 57 -2.94 -1.61 8.78
C LEU A 57 -4.06 -0.99 7.95
N ALA A 58 -4.97 -1.80 7.44
CA ALA A 58 -6.13 -1.31 6.68
C ALA A 58 -6.98 -0.32 7.50
N GLN A 59 -7.29 -0.62 8.75
CA GLN A 59 -8.03 0.30 9.64
C GLN A 59 -7.28 1.61 9.88
N ALA A 60 -5.95 1.57 10.03
CA ALA A 60 -5.14 2.77 10.20
C ALA A 60 -5.12 3.64 8.93
N LEU A 61 -5.11 3.01 7.74
CA LEU A 61 -5.20 3.69 6.45
C LEU A 61 -6.60 4.29 6.24
N ASP A 62 -7.66 3.54 6.53
CA ASP A 62 -9.05 4.01 6.45
C ASP A 62 -9.26 5.25 7.32
N ALA A 63 -8.86 5.20 8.59
CA ALA A 63 -8.95 6.34 9.50
C ALA A 63 -8.10 7.54 9.04
N ALA A 64 -6.96 7.31 8.40
CA ALA A 64 -6.14 8.37 7.82
C ALA A 64 -6.78 8.99 6.57
N ALA A 65 -7.36 8.17 5.70
CA ALA A 65 -8.07 8.60 4.49
C ALA A 65 -9.35 9.37 4.83
N ALA A 66 -10.11 8.91 5.83
CA ALA A 66 -11.27 9.60 6.40
C ALA A 66 -10.92 11.02 6.85
N ARG A 67 -9.82 11.18 7.62
CA ARG A 67 -9.36 12.50 8.08
C ARG A 67 -8.93 13.44 6.95
N GLN A 68 -8.57 12.89 5.79
CA GLN A 68 -8.21 13.66 4.60
C GLN A 68 -9.37 13.82 3.62
N GLY A 69 -10.55 13.29 3.93
CA GLY A 69 -11.72 13.37 3.06
C GLY A 69 -11.53 12.67 1.71
N LYS A 70 -10.74 11.59 1.65
CA LYS A 70 -10.48 10.84 0.42
C LYS A 70 -10.71 9.34 0.58
N VAL A 71 -10.80 8.65 -0.55
CA VAL A 71 -10.71 7.19 -0.63
C VAL A 71 -9.30 6.82 -1.09
N GLN A 72 -8.60 6.02 -0.29
CA GLN A 72 -7.25 5.55 -0.61
C GLN A 72 -7.32 4.24 -1.40
N ASP A 73 -6.67 4.22 -2.56
CA ASP A 73 -6.53 2.97 -3.31
C ASP A 73 -5.47 2.09 -2.67
N VAL A 74 -5.77 0.79 -2.58
CA VAL A 74 -4.92 -0.21 -1.95
C VAL A 74 -4.90 -1.53 -2.72
N LEU A 75 -3.80 -2.29 -2.57
CA LEU A 75 -3.72 -3.71 -2.93
C LEU A 75 -3.49 -4.54 -1.67
N ILE A 76 -4.02 -5.77 -1.67
CA ILE A 76 -3.72 -6.75 -0.62
C ILE A 76 -2.41 -7.48 -0.96
N GLN A 77 -1.41 -7.37 -0.09
CA GLN A 77 -0.14 -8.06 -0.25
C GLN A 77 -0.24 -9.50 0.25
N VAL A 78 0.00 -10.47 -0.63
CA VAL A 78 -0.03 -11.91 -0.32
C VAL A 78 1.39 -12.46 -0.29
N ASN A 79 1.75 -13.15 0.78
CA ASN A 79 3.02 -13.88 0.89
C ASN A 79 2.86 -15.27 0.28
N GLN A 80 3.23 -15.45 -0.99
CA GLN A 80 3.11 -16.76 -1.65
C GLN A 80 4.21 -17.76 -1.24
N ALA A 81 5.32 -17.28 -0.67
CA ALA A 81 6.48 -18.12 -0.39
C ALA A 81 6.39 -18.87 0.95
N GLY A 82 5.46 -18.50 1.83
CA GLY A 82 5.40 -19.02 3.21
C GLY A 82 6.65 -18.68 4.05
N GLU A 83 7.51 -17.79 3.55
CA GLU A 83 8.71 -17.36 4.26
C GLU A 83 8.30 -16.39 5.37
N ALA A 84 8.54 -16.78 6.63
CA ALA A 84 8.20 -15.97 7.81
C ALA A 84 8.87 -14.58 7.84
N THR A 85 9.94 -14.39 7.07
CA THR A 85 10.68 -13.12 6.96
C THR A 85 10.07 -12.14 5.97
N LYS A 86 9.10 -12.57 5.13
CA LYS A 86 8.48 -11.73 4.10
C LYS A 86 7.14 -11.17 4.56
N SER A 87 6.89 -9.92 4.20
CA SER A 87 5.59 -9.26 4.44
C SER A 87 4.51 -9.84 3.54
N GLY A 88 3.27 -9.81 4.03
CA GLY A 88 2.10 -10.29 3.30
C GLY A 88 1.23 -11.22 4.14
N VAL A 89 -0.06 -11.24 3.82
CA VAL A 89 -1.01 -12.21 4.39
C VAL A 89 -0.79 -13.58 3.75
N GLU A 90 -0.99 -14.64 4.53
CA GLU A 90 -1.01 -16.01 4.00
C GLU A 90 -2.08 -16.15 2.90
N PRO A 91 -1.83 -16.90 1.81
CA PRO A 91 -2.77 -17.04 0.70
C PRO A 91 -4.16 -17.50 1.13
N ALA A 92 -4.22 -18.43 2.10
CA ALA A 92 -5.48 -18.95 2.66
C ALA A 92 -6.26 -17.90 3.48
N ALA A 93 -5.57 -16.91 4.06
CA ALA A 93 -6.17 -15.85 4.86
C ALA A 93 -6.52 -14.59 4.03
N ALA A 94 -5.99 -14.47 2.82
CA ALA A 94 -6.23 -13.32 1.94
C ALA A 94 -7.72 -13.05 1.64
N PRO A 95 -8.58 -14.05 1.36
CA PRO A 95 -10.00 -13.81 1.12
C PRO A 95 -10.74 -13.25 2.33
N ALA A 96 -10.35 -13.67 3.55
CA ALA A 96 -10.95 -13.16 4.78
C ALA A 96 -10.53 -11.69 5.01
N LEU A 97 -9.24 -11.39 4.85
CA LEU A 97 -8.74 -10.01 4.93
C LEU A 97 -9.44 -9.11 3.89
N LEU A 98 -9.53 -9.55 2.64
CA LEU A 98 -10.20 -8.80 1.58
C LEU A 98 -11.64 -8.42 1.95
N LYS A 99 -12.42 -9.37 2.51
CA LYS A 99 -13.80 -9.11 2.96
C LYS A 99 -13.87 -8.05 4.05
N GLU A 100 -12.93 -8.07 5.00
CA GLU A 100 -12.88 -7.05 6.05
C GLU A 100 -12.46 -5.68 5.49
N VAL A 101 -11.45 -5.64 4.61
CA VAL A 101 -10.99 -4.38 4.00
C VAL A 101 -12.04 -3.77 3.08
N ALA A 102 -12.81 -4.58 2.35
CA ALA A 102 -13.89 -4.10 1.50
C ALA A 102 -15.04 -3.40 2.25
N ARG A 103 -15.13 -3.56 3.58
CA ARG A 103 -16.09 -2.86 4.44
C ARG A 103 -15.60 -1.50 4.93
N LEU A 104 -14.33 -1.15 4.67
CA LEU A 104 -13.73 0.10 5.11
C LEU A 104 -14.07 1.21 4.08
N PRO A 105 -14.88 2.21 4.46
CA PRO A 105 -15.50 3.13 3.50
C PRO A 105 -14.53 4.09 2.81
N HIS A 106 -13.34 4.29 3.37
CA HIS A 106 -12.32 5.18 2.81
C HIS A 106 -11.16 4.41 2.17
N LEU A 107 -11.32 3.10 1.94
CA LEU A 107 -10.41 2.30 1.16
C LEU A 107 -11.10 1.73 -0.08
N ARG A 108 -10.39 1.69 -1.20
CA ARG A 108 -10.83 1.00 -2.41
C ARG A 108 -9.78 -0.05 -2.78
N VAL A 109 -10.16 -1.31 -2.69
CA VAL A 109 -9.27 -2.41 -3.07
C VAL A 109 -9.27 -2.56 -4.59
N LEU A 110 -8.11 -2.37 -5.21
CA LEU A 110 -7.95 -2.49 -6.67
C LEU A 110 -7.42 -3.86 -7.11
N GLY A 111 -6.96 -4.70 -6.19
CA GLY A 111 -6.45 -6.02 -6.50
C GLY A 111 -5.49 -6.58 -5.45
N LEU A 112 -4.54 -7.38 -5.93
CA LEU A 112 -3.54 -8.08 -5.12
C LEU A 112 -2.13 -7.63 -5.51
N MET A 113 -1.18 -7.80 -4.59
CA MET A 113 0.26 -7.66 -4.83
C MET A 113 0.98 -8.87 -4.20
N THR A 114 2.10 -9.27 -4.79
CA THR A 114 2.99 -10.28 -4.20
C THR A 114 4.44 -10.01 -4.60
N MET A 115 5.36 -10.50 -3.79
CA MET A 115 6.79 -10.54 -4.11
C MET A 115 7.23 -12.00 -4.10
N PRO A 116 7.37 -12.65 -5.26
CA PRO A 116 7.76 -14.05 -5.31
C PRO A 116 9.19 -14.23 -4.80
N PRO A 117 9.52 -15.41 -4.29
CA PRO A 117 10.92 -15.75 -4.01
C PRO A 117 11.72 -15.77 -5.31
N TRP A 118 13.00 -15.39 -5.21
CA TRP A 118 13.92 -15.58 -6.31
C TRP A 118 14.36 -17.04 -6.35
N PHE A 119 14.24 -17.67 -7.52
CA PHE A 119 14.77 -19.00 -7.78
C PHE A 119 15.99 -18.85 -8.71
N PRO A 120 17.17 -19.41 -8.35
CA PRO A 120 18.37 -19.43 -9.20
C PRO A 120 18.21 -20.29 -10.45
#